data_AF-A0A1C2AWT0-F1
#
_entry.id   AF-A0A1C2AWT0-F1
#
_cell.length_a   1.000
_cell.length_b   1.000
_cell.length_c   1.000
_cell.angle_alpha   90.00
_cell.angle_beta   90.00
_cell.angle_gamma   90.00
#
_symmetry.space_group_name_H-M   'P 1'
#
loop_
_entity.id
_entity.type
_entity.pdbx_description
1 polymer ?
#
loop_
_entity_poly.entity_id
_entity_poly.type
_entity_poly.pdbx_seq_one_letter_code
_entity_poly.pdbx_strand_id
1 'polypeptide(L)'
;MIIKNYLNKIADFALRRFTELIGIILVFVSILLFISLISYSPNDPNFIFPESQQIENLLGLKGSLIADMFYQSIGIISLLVPFSLFFYRYINYY
;
A
#
# COMPACT_ATOMS: atom_id res chain seq x y z
N MET A 1 8.61 -37.38 19.90
CA MET A 1 7.30 -37.13 19.24
C MET A 1 6.56 -35.91 19.83
N ILE A 2 6.54 -35.73 21.16
CA ILE A 2 5.84 -34.62 21.85
C ILE A 2 6.43 -33.23 21.53
N ILE A 3 7.76 -33.06 21.63
CA ILE A 3 8.42 -31.75 21.39
C ILE A 3 8.16 -31.24 19.97
N LYS A 4 8.20 -32.12 18.96
CA LYS A 4 7.90 -31.78 17.56
C LYS A 4 6.48 -31.23 17.40
N ASN A 5 5.49 -31.77 18.13
CA ASN A 5 4.13 -31.24 18.11
C ASN A 5 4.02 -29.85 18.72
N TYR A 6 4.73 -29.57 19.82
CA TYR A 6 4.75 -28.22 20.41
C TYR A 6 5.42 -27.20 19.47
N LEU A 7 6.53 -27.58 18.84
CA LEU A 7 7.21 -26.73 17.85
C LEU A 7 6.30 -26.40 16.66
N ASN A 8 5.58 -27.38 16.12
CA ASN A 8 4.62 -27.15 15.03
C ASN A 8 3.50 -26.19 15.45
N LYS A 9 2.93 -26.36 16.65
CA LYS A 9 1.88 -25.46 17.15
C LYS A 9 2.36 -24.01 17.30
N ILE A 10 3.59 -23.81 17.78
CA ILE A 10 4.19 -22.49 17.91
C ILE A 10 4.43 -21.88 16.52
N ALA A 11 4.95 -22.66 15.58
CA ALA A 11 5.17 -22.22 14.20
C ALA A 11 3.84 -21.84 13.51
N ASP A 12 2.81 -22.68 13.62
CA ASP A 12 1.47 -22.40 13.07
C ASP A 12 0.88 -21.12 13.66
N PHE A 13 1.03 -20.93 14.98
CA PHE A 13 0.60 -19.71 15.65
C PHE A 13 1.37 -18.49 15.12
N ALA A 14 2.70 -18.57 15.03
CA ALA A 14 3.54 -17.48 14.54
C ALA A 14 3.22 -17.12 13.09
N LEU A 15 3.04 -18.11 12.21
CA LEU A 15 2.66 -17.90 10.82
C LEU A 15 1.29 -17.21 10.71
N ARG A 16 0.29 -17.66 11.46
CA ARG A 16 -1.04 -17.01 11.48
C ARG A 16 -0.96 -15.55 11.90
N ARG A 17 -0.19 -15.25 12.95
CA ARG A 17 0.01 -13.86 13.43
C ARG A 17 0.76 -13.00 12.42
N PHE A 18 1.78 -13.57 11.76
CA PHE A 18 2.51 -12.88 10.71
C PHE A 18 1.60 -12.52 9.53
N THR A 19 0.75 -13.45 9.09
CA THR A 19 -0.24 -13.19 8.03
C THR A 19 -1.28 -12.15 8.45
N GLU A 20 -1.74 -12.14 9.71
CA GLU A 20 -2.62 -11.09 10.23
C GLU A 20 -1.98 -9.70 10.14
N LEU A 21 -0.71 -9.59 10.57
CA LEU A 21 0.03 -8.33 10.53
C LEU A 21 0.23 -7.82 9.09
N ILE A 22 0.58 -8.70 8.15
CA ILE A 22 0.69 -8.33 6.73
C ILE A 22 -0.64 -7.76 6.21
N GLY A 23 -1.76 -8.41 6.53
CA GLY A 23 -3.07 -7.93 6.12
C GLY A 23 -3.37 -6.52 6.64
N ILE A 24 -3.07 -6.25 7.91
CA ILE A 24 -3.26 -4.92 8.51
C ILE A 24 -2.37 -3.88 7.81
N ILE A 25 -1.09 -4.20 7.57
CA ILE A 25 -0.17 -3.30 6.87
C ILE A 25 -0.67 -2.99 5.46
N LEU A 26 -1.16 -3.99 4.72
CA LEU A 26 -1.70 -3.80 3.37
C LEU A 26 -2.92 -2.87 3.36
N VAL A 27 -3.80 -2.97 4.35
CA VAL A 27 -4.95 -2.04 4.49
C VAL A 27 -4.47 -0.61 4.72
N PHE A 28 -3.49 -0.40 5.61
CA PHE A 28 -2.91 0.93 5.82
C PHE A 28 -2.25 1.48 4.56
N VAL A 29 -1.45 0.67 3.87
CA VAL A 29 -0.78 1.05 2.61
C VAL A 29 -1.82 1.39 1.54
N SER A 30 -2.89 0.61 1.43
CA SER A 30 -3.99 0.86 0.49
C SER A 30 -4.64 2.23 0.74
N ILE A 31 -4.99 2.55 1.99
CA ILE A 31 -5.62 3.83 2.34
C ILE A 31 -4.68 5.00 2.03
N LEU A 32 -3.41 4.89 2.42
CA LEU A 32 -2.42 5.93 2.14
C LEU A 32 -2.23 6.11 0.63
N LEU A 33 -2.10 5.02 -0.13
CA LEU A 33 -1.97 5.08 -1.58
C LEU A 33 -3.21 5.71 -2.24
N PHE A 34 -4.41 5.38 -1.78
CA PHE A 34 -5.65 5.98 -2.28
C PHE A 34 -5.68 7.49 -2.04
N ILE A 35 -5.35 7.95 -0.82
CA ILE A 35 -5.25 9.38 -0.50
C ILE A 35 -4.20 10.06 -1.38
N SER A 36 -3.06 9.39 -1.58
CA SER A 36 -1.98 9.86 -2.46
C SER A 36 -2.48 10.10 -3.88
N LEU A 37 -3.20 9.14 -4.46
CA LEU A 37 -3.69 9.20 -5.84
C LEU A 37 -4.81 10.24 -6.00
N ILE A 38 -5.79 10.26 -5.10
CA ILE A 38 -6.93 11.18 -5.23
C ILE A 38 -6.56 12.64 -5.00
N SER A 39 -5.53 12.90 -4.20
CA SER A 39 -4.99 14.25 -3.96
C SER A 39 -3.82 14.61 -4.87
N TYR A 40 -3.58 13.84 -5.94
CA TYR A 40 -2.54 14.15 -6.91
C TYR A 40 -2.82 15.48 -7.62
N SER A 41 -1.80 16.33 -7.69
CA SER A 41 -1.81 17.55 -8.50
C SER A 41 -0.66 17.52 -9.50
N PRO A 42 -0.91 17.78 -10.81
CA PRO A 42 0.16 17.90 -11.81
C PRO A 42 1.12 19.06 -11.55
N ASN A 43 0.72 20.02 -10.71
CA ASN A 43 1.51 21.17 -10.30
C ASN A 43 2.50 20.83 -9.18
N ASP A 44 2.31 19.69 -8.50
CA ASP A 44 3.25 19.27 -7.47
C ASP A 44 4.64 18.98 -8.07
N PRO A 45 5.72 19.24 -7.31
CA PRO A 45 7.07 18.87 -7.72
C PRO A 45 7.15 17.37 -8.01
N ASN A 46 7.67 17.02 -9.19
CA ASN A 46 7.77 15.64 -9.64
C ASN A 46 9.19 15.31 -10.12
N PHE A 47 9.42 14.07 -10.54
CA PHE A 47 10.74 13.61 -10.97
C PHE A 47 11.26 14.33 -12.23
N ILE A 48 10.38 14.87 -13.05
CA ILE A 48 10.70 15.52 -14.33
C ILE A 48 10.84 17.04 -14.15
N PHE A 49 9.95 17.63 -13.35
CA PHE A 49 9.87 19.05 -13.05
C PHE A 49 10.01 19.24 -11.53
N PRO A 50 11.25 19.45 -11.04
CA PRO A 50 11.50 19.64 -9.62
C PRO A 50 11.16 21.05 -9.12
N GLU A 51 10.53 21.90 -9.95
CA GLU A 51 10.24 23.27 -9.59
C GLU A 51 9.33 23.34 -8.35
N SER A 52 9.75 24.16 -7.39
CA SER A 52 9.21 24.23 -6.04
C SER A 52 7.90 25.02 -6.01
N GLN A 53 6.80 24.39 -6.42
CA GLN A 53 5.47 24.87 -6.11
C GLN A 53 5.00 24.33 -4.75
N GLN A 54 3.94 24.94 -4.23
CA GLN A 54 3.31 24.50 -3.00
C GLN A 54 2.73 23.11 -3.21
N ILE A 55 3.11 22.15 -2.36
CA ILE A 55 2.63 20.78 -2.47
C ILE A 55 1.16 20.72 -2.06
N GLU A 56 0.31 20.26 -2.97
CA GLU A 56 -1.12 20.07 -2.81
C GLU A 56 -1.48 18.66 -2.33
N ASN A 57 -0.65 17.66 -2.63
CA ASN A 57 -0.88 16.29 -2.17
C ASN A 57 -1.00 16.22 -0.64
N LEU A 58 -2.03 15.53 -0.16
CA LEU A 58 -2.33 15.43 1.28
C LEU A 58 -1.24 14.69 2.06
N LEU A 59 -0.44 13.85 1.40
CA LEU A 59 0.70 13.15 1.99
C LEU A 59 2.05 13.85 1.69
N GLY A 60 2.00 15.10 1.22
CA GLY A 60 3.16 15.90 0.88
C GLY A 60 3.93 15.35 -0.32
N LEU A 61 5.22 15.72 -0.42
CA LEU A 61 6.07 15.42 -1.57
C LEU A 61 6.12 13.92 -1.89
N LYS A 62 6.22 13.07 -0.86
CA LYS A 62 6.29 11.61 -1.04
C LYS A 62 5.00 11.07 -1.66
N GLY A 63 3.85 11.58 -1.24
CA GLY A 63 2.57 11.20 -1.82
C GLY A 63 2.45 11.62 -3.28
N SER A 64 2.88 12.85 -3.58
CA SER A 64 2.91 13.34 -4.95
C SER A 64 3.78 12.46 -5.86
N LEU A 65 5.03 12.17 -5.46
CA LEU A 65 5.96 11.33 -6.23
C LEU A 65 5.43 9.90 -6.45
N ILE A 66 4.80 9.31 -5.44
CA ILE A 66 4.19 7.98 -5.58
C ILE A 66 3.04 8.06 -6.58
N ALA A 67 2.12 9.01 -6.41
CA ALA A 67 0.98 9.15 -7.29
C ALA A 67 1.40 9.42 -8.74
N ASP A 68 2.38 10.30 -8.95
CA ASP A 68 2.99 10.60 -10.24
C ASP A 68 3.52 9.33 -10.91
N MET A 69 4.31 8.53 -10.20
CA MET A 69 4.84 7.25 -10.71
C MET A 69 3.71 6.30 -11.16
N PHE A 70 2.62 6.21 -10.40
CA PHE A 70 1.48 5.36 -10.75
C PHE A 70 0.70 5.89 -11.97
N TYR A 71 0.44 7.20 -12.03
CA TYR A 71 -0.23 7.82 -13.18
C TYR A 71 0.61 7.74 -14.45
N GLN A 72 1.93 7.92 -14.37
CA GLN A 72 2.82 7.77 -15.52
C GLN A 72 2.92 6.31 -16.00
N SER A 73 2.88 5.34 -15.08
CA SER A 73 3.04 3.92 -15.43
C SER A 73 1.78 3.31 -16.04
N ILE A 74 0.61 3.56 -15.44
CA ILE A 74 -0.65 2.89 -15.80
C ILE A 74 -1.85 3.84 -15.92
N GLY A 75 -1.65 5.14 -15.79
CA GLY A 75 -2.71 6.15 -15.95
C GLY A 75 -3.76 6.09 -14.84
N ILE A 76 -4.98 6.49 -15.18
CA ILE A 76 -6.14 6.55 -14.26
C ILE A 76 -6.48 5.17 -13.67
N ILE A 77 -6.09 4.08 -14.34
CA ILE A 77 -6.27 2.70 -13.86
C ILE A 77 -5.55 2.49 -12.51
N SER A 78 -4.53 3.29 -12.19
CA SER A 78 -3.87 3.29 -10.87
C SER A 78 -4.83 3.43 -9.69
N LEU A 79 -5.98 4.10 -9.86
CA LEU A 79 -7.00 4.22 -8.82
C LEU A 79 -7.57 2.86 -8.39
N LEU A 80 -7.46 1.81 -9.20
CA LEU A 80 -7.89 0.45 -8.87
C LEU A 80 -6.89 -0.28 -7.96
N VAL A 81 -5.62 0.10 -7.96
CA VAL A 81 -4.56 -0.59 -7.20
C VAL A 81 -4.81 -0.55 -5.68
N PRO A 82 -5.17 0.60 -5.07
CA PRO A 82 -5.57 0.62 -3.66
C PRO A 82 -6.70 -0.35 -3.35
N PHE A 83 -7.72 -0.46 -4.20
CA PHE A 83 -8.83 -1.40 -3.98
C PHE A 83 -8.36 -2.84 -4.04
N SER A 84 -7.50 -3.20 -5.00
CA SER A 84 -6.92 -4.55 -5.07
C SER A 84 -6.13 -4.90 -3.80
N LEU A 85 -5.34 -3.96 -3.28
CA LEU A 85 -4.58 -4.15 -2.03
C LEU A 85 -5.50 -4.28 -0.81
N PHE A 86 -6.60 -3.51 -0.76
CA PHE A 86 -7.57 -3.57 0.33
C PHE A 86 -8.25 -4.94 0.42
N PHE A 87 -8.67 -5.50 -0.72
CA PHE A 87 -9.38 -6.78 -0.78
C PHE A 87 -8.48 -8.02 -0.82
N TYR A 88 -7.16 -7.85 -0.94
CA TYR A 88 -6.20 -8.96 -1.04
C TYR A 88 -6.35 -9.99 0.10
N ARG A 89 -6.57 -9.53 1.33
CA ARG A 89 -6.77 -10.39 2.51
C ARG A 89 -8.09 -11.17 2.43
N TYR A 90 -9.17 -10.55 1.93
CA TYR A 90 -10.48 -11.20 1.80
C TYR A 90 -10.43 -12.35 0.79
N ILE A 91 -9.72 -12.16 -0.33
CA ILE A 91 -9.59 -13.17 -1.39
C ILE A 91 -8.79 -14.39 -0.89
N ASN A 92 -7.74 -14.20 -0.10
CA ASN A 92 -6.87 -15.29 0.38
C ASN A 92 -7.36 -15.96 1.69
N TYR A 93 -8.57 -15.63 2.16
CA TYR A 93 -9.18 -16.27 3.34
C TYR A 93 -10.07 -17.47 2.96
N TYR A 94 -10.43 -17.59 1.69
CA TYR A 94 -11.16 -18.73 1.09
C TYR A 94 -10.20 -19.64 0.32
#